data_AF-A0A971W8W1-F1
#
_entry.id   AF-A0A971W8W1-F1
#
_cell.length_a   1.000
_cell.length_b   1.000
_cell.length_c   1.000
_cell.angle_alpha   90.00
_cell.angle_beta   90.00
_cell.angle_gamma   90.00
#
_symmetry.space_group_name_H-M   'P 1'
#
loop_
_entity.id
_entity.type
_entity.pdbx_description
1 polymer ?
#
loop_
_entity_poly.entity_id
_entity_poly.type
_entity_poly.pdbx_seq_one_letter_code
_entity_poly.pdbx_strand_id
1 'polypeptide(L)'
;MSELYALLKDYDLLEKTKIYAVIKYVKEDDIKNNKFNNVKKNIFKRCKELELESKEQEILRKITNQRQTFLDDRFKLSIEIKKEMIDKYILKKLSEEPILRLIKKDYLISWAQILSLILVADELKTSQIRKFLSGVRGVEVRVNREKPENFSRQEVVFLKVHLAYAKSRNDAVKPLMDVMTAVIDKIQEKGPEGLKDFKTFVRFVEAVVAYHRFYGGAE
;
A
#
# COMPACT_ATOMS: atom_id res chain seq x y z
N MET A 1 -20.52 -6.57 -4.12
CA MET A 1 -20.34 -5.19 -3.64
C MET A 1 -20.73 -5.20 -2.18
N SER A 2 -19.74 -5.08 -1.29
CA SER A 2 -19.99 -4.90 0.15
C SER A 2 -20.74 -3.59 0.40
N GLU A 3 -21.53 -3.54 1.47
CA GLU A 3 -22.22 -2.30 1.81
C GLU A 3 -21.24 -1.22 2.30
N LEU A 4 -20.17 -1.61 2.98
CA LEU A 4 -19.05 -0.74 3.34
C LEU A 4 -18.36 -0.16 2.10
N TYR A 5 -18.19 -0.94 1.03
CA TYR A 5 -17.64 -0.40 -0.22
C TYR A 5 -18.61 0.57 -0.90
N ALA A 6 -19.93 0.39 -0.74
CA ALA A 6 -20.91 1.34 -1.26
C ALA A 6 -20.78 2.73 -0.62
N LEU A 7 -20.24 2.84 0.60
CA LEU A 7 -19.91 4.11 1.26
C LEU A 7 -18.83 4.87 0.52
N LEU A 8 -17.95 4.15 -0.16
CA LEU A 8 -16.73 4.70 -0.74
C LEU A 8 -16.97 5.25 -2.15
N LYS A 9 -18.18 5.09 -2.72
CA LYS A 9 -18.43 5.37 -4.15
C LYS A 9 -18.14 6.81 -4.55
N ASP A 10 -18.44 7.77 -3.68
CA ASP A 10 -18.39 9.20 -4.00
C ASP A 10 -17.05 9.87 -3.62
N TYR A 11 -16.11 9.08 -3.08
CA TYR A 11 -14.80 9.58 -2.61
C TYR A 11 -13.71 9.39 -3.66
N ASP A 12 -12.67 10.22 -3.61
CA ASP A 12 -11.49 9.99 -4.43
C ASP A 12 -10.70 8.74 -3.96
N LEU A 13 -9.80 8.23 -4.80
CA LEU A 13 -9.09 6.98 -4.52
C LEU A 13 -8.29 6.99 -3.21
N LEU A 14 -7.68 8.12 -2.86
CA LEU A 14 -6.90 8.25 -1.64
C LEU A 14 -7.83 8.31 -0.42
N GLU A 15 -8.89 9.12 -0.49
CA GLU A 15 -9.92 9.19 0.54
C GLU A 15 -10.58 7.82 0.77
N LYS A 16 -10.97 7.11 -0.29
CA LYS A 16 -11.50 5.74 -0.20
C LYS A 16 -10.55 4.83 0.59
N THR A 17 -9.25 4.93 0.31
CA THR A 17 -8.23 4.10 0.96
C THR A 17 -8.00 4.53 2.42
N LYS A 18 -8.07 5.83 2.73
CA LYS A 18 -8.03 6.33 4.11
C LYS A 18 -9.23 5.83 4.91
N ILE A 19 -10.45 5.89 4.36
CA ILE A 19 -11.66 5.37 5.03
C ILE A 19 -11.57 3.85 5.22
N TYR A 20 -11.07 3.11 4.23
CA TYR A 20 -10.77 1.67 4.38
C TYR A 20 -9.83 1.41 5.57
N ALA A 21 -8.77 2.20 5.71
CA ALA A 21 -7.86 2.09 6.85
C ALA A 21 -8.54 2.41 8.19
N VAL A 22 -9.48 3.36 8.25
CA VAL A 22 -10.32 3.60 9.45
C VAL A 22 -11.16 2.38 9.79
N ILE A 23 -11.85 1.80 8.81
CA ILE A 23 -12.71 0.62 9.00
C ILE A 23 -11.88 -0.57 9.53
N LYS A 24 -10.68 -0.78 8.99
CA LYS A 24 -9.78 -1.86 9.41
C LYS A 24 -9.18 -1.64 10.79
N TYR A 25 -9.04 -0.40 11.24
CA TYR A 25 -8.56 -0.05 12.58
C TYR A 25 -9.57 -0.42 13.69
N VAL A 26 -10.85 -0.61 13.36
CA VAL A 26 -11.85 -1.08 14.33
C VAL A 26 -11.56 -2.54 14.70
N LYS A 27 -11.34 -2.82 15.99
CA LYS A 27 -11.07 -4.17 16.48
C LYS A 27 -12.33 -5.04 16.37
N GLU A 28 -12.15 -6.25 15.86
CA GLU A 28 -13.24 -7.22 15.72
C GLU A 28 -13.86 -7.57 17.07
N ASP A 29 -13.04 -7.67 18.12
CA ASP A 29 -13.50 -7.97 19.48
C ASP A 29 -14.37 -6.87 20.06
N ASP A 30 -14.13 -5.60 19.71
CA ASP A 30 -14.97 -4.49 20.18
C ASP A 30 -16.37 -4.59 19.55
N ILE A 31 -16.46 -5.02 18.29
CA ILE A 31 -17.72 -5.24 17.58
C ILE A 31 -18.46 -6.46 18.14
N LYS A 32 -17.77 -7.59 18.32
CA LYS A 32 -18.33 -8.85 18.88
C LYS A 32 -18.89 -8.63 20.29
N ASN A 33 -18.17 -7.90 21.14
CA ASN A 33 -18.50 -7.71 22.55
C ASN A 33 -19.38 -6.48 22.85
N ASN A 34 -20.05 -5.90 21.85
CA ASN A 34 -20.90 -4.70 22.05
C ASN A 34 -20.18 -3.48 22.65
N LYS A 35 -18.85 -3.36 22.48
CA LYS A 35 -18.05 -2.26 23.08
C LYS A 35 -18.15 -0.99 22.23
N PHE A 36 -19.34 -0.43 22.12
CA PHE A 36 -19.64 0.70 21.23
C PHE A 36 -18.77 1.94 21.50
N ASN A 37 -18.50 2.26 22.77
CA ASN A 37 -17.63 3.37 23.14
C ASN A 37 -16.20 3.18 22.62
N ASN A 38 -15.70 1.94 22.58
CA ASN A 38 -14.37 1.64 22.01
C ASN A 38 -14.38 1.81 20.49
N VAL A 39 -15.42 1.30 19.81
CA VAL A 39 -15.59 1.45 18.36
C VAL A 39 -15.58 2.93 17.97
N LYS A 40 -16.42 3.74 18.62
CA LYS A 40 -16.47 5.20 18.41
C LYS A 40 -15.12 5.86 18.64
N LYS A 41 -14.46 5.55 19.77
CA LYS A 41 -13.14 6.10 20.10
C LYS A 41 -12.08 5.74 19.05
N ASN A 42 -12.05 4.50 18.58
CA ASN A 42 -11.09 4.04 17.57
C ASN A 42 -11.33 4.71 16.22
N ILE A 43 -12.59 4.84 15.79
CA ILE A 43 -12.96 5.53 14.54
C ILE A 43 -12.52 6.99 14.59
N PHE A 44 -12.89 7.72 15.65
CA PHE A 44 -12.63 9.17 15.74
C PHE A 44 -11.13 9.44 15.83
N LYS A 45 -10.42 8.65 16.64
CA LYS A 45 -8.96 8.71 16.71
C LYS A 45 -8.34 8.51 15.32
N ARG A 46 -8.76 7.49 14.59
CA ARG A 46 -8.17 7.14 13.30
C ARG A 46 -8.56 8.12 12.19
N CYS A 47 -9.76 8.69 12.24
CA CYS A 47 -10.17 9.75 11.32
C CYS A 47 -9.30 10.99 11.51
N LYS A 48 -9.07 11.42 12.75
CA LYS A 48 -8.15 12.52 13.06
C LYS A 48 -6.72 12.27 12.54
N GLU A 49 -6.19 11.06 12.71
CA GLU A 49 -4.86 10.71 12.18
C GLU A 49 -4.78 10.73 10.65
N LEU A 50 -5.91 10.60 9.95
CA LEU A 50 -5.99 10.52 8.49
C LEU A 50 -6.66 11.74 7.85
N GLU A 51 -6.91 12.79 8.61
CA GLU A 51 -7.56 14.04 8.15
C GLU A 51 -8.98 13.78 7.60
N LEU A 52 -9.77 12.96 8.30
CA LEU A 52 -11.14 12.55 7.96
C LEU A 52 -12.17 12.98 9.02
N GLU A 53 -11.88 13.99 9.83
CA GLU A 53 -12.73 14.44 10.95
C GLU A 53 -14.18 14.76 10.51
N SER A 54 -14.34 15.32 9.31
CA SER A 54 -15.66 15.63 8.75
C SER A 54 -16.53 14.39 8.45
N LYS A 55 -15.93 13.20 8.42
CA LYS A 55 -16.57 11.93 8.04
C LYS A 55 -16.78 10.96 9.19
N GLU A 56 -16.31 11.30 10.40
CA GLU A 56 -16.37 10.44 11.59
C GLU A 56 -17.78 9.90 11.89
N GLN A 57 -18.79 10.78 11.82
CA GLN A 57 -20.18 10.43 12.13
C GLN A 57 -20.79 9.53 11.07
N GLU A 58 -20.50 9.78 9.80
CA GLU A 58 -20.97 8.98 8.67
C GLU A 58 -20.42 7.55 8.76
N ILE A 59 -19.11 7.42 8.98
CA ILE A 59 -18.42 6.13 9.13
C ILE A 59 -18.97 5.38 10.35
N LEU A 60 -19.08 6.05 11.50
CA LEU A 60 -19.62 5.45 12.72
C LEU A 60 -21.02 4.89 12.50
N ARG A 61 -21.93 5.70 11.94
CA ARG A 61 -23.33 5.32 11.69
C ARG A 61 -23.43 4.06 10.81
N LYS A 62 -22.58 3.96 9.80
CA LYS A 62 -22.62 2.82 8.88
C LYS A 62 -22.09 1.54 9.53
N ILE A 63 -20.97 1.63 10.24
CA ILE A 63 -20.41 0.50 11.01
C ILE A 63 -21.40 0.01 12.07
N THR A 64 -22.11 0.91 12.75
CA THR A 64 -23.12 0.51 13.74
C THR A 64 -24.34 -0.16 13.13
N ASN A 65 -24.80 0.31 11.98
CA ASN A 65 -25.98 -0.24 11.32
C ASN A 65 -25.72 -1.66 10.80
N GLN A 66 -24.49 -1.96 10.40
CA GLN A 66 -24.09 -3.25 9.82
C GLN A 66 -23.49 -4.21 10.84
N ARG A 67 -23.68 -3.98 12.13
CA ARG A 67 -22.89 -4.65 13.17
C ARG A 67 -22.95 -6.18 13.13
N GLN A 68 -24.10 -6.76 12.76
CA GLN A 68 -24.29 -8.21 12.66
C GLN A 68 -23.48 -8.82 11.51
N THR A 69 -23.36 -8.11 10.38
CA THR A 69 -22.69 -8.57 9.17
C THR A 69 -21.31 -7.93 8.97
N PHE A 70 -20.88 -7.07 9.90
CA PHE A 70 -19.71 -6.20 9.75
C PHE A 70 -18.43 -6.97 9.42
N LEU A 71 -18.20 -8.13 10.02
CA LEU A 71 -16.97 -8.90 9.79
C LEU A 71 -16.91 -9.44 8.35
N ASP A 72 -18.00 -10.04 7.89
CA ASP A 72 -18.11 -10.54 6.52
C ASP A 72 -18.02 -9.41 5.50
N ASP A 73 -18.68 -8.28 5.79
CA ASP A 73 -18.67 -7.12 4.91
C ASP A 73 -17.30 -6.44 4.90
N ARG A 74 -16.60 -6.38 6.04
CA ARG A 74 -15.22 -5.90 6.17
C ARG A 74 -14.24 -6.77 5.39
N PHE A 75 -14.43 -8.09 5.40
CA PHE A 75 -13.62 -9.01 4.61
C PHE A 75 -13.85 -8.79 3.10
N LYS A 76 -15.11 -8.68 2.66
CA LYS A 76 -15.45 -8.37 1.26
C LYS A 76 -14.88 -7.02 0.82
N LEU A 77 -14.97 -6.00 1.68
CA LEU A 77 -14.38 -4.69 1.47
C LEU A 77 -12.87 -4.78 1.21
N SER A 78 -12.13 -5.56 2.01
CA SER A 78 -10.69 -5.76 1.81
C SER A 78 -10.36 -6.31 0.41
N ILE A 79 -11.18 -7.24 -0.11
CA ILE A 79 -11.00 -7.79 -1.46
C ILE A 79 -11.29 -6.71 -2.51
N GLU A 80 -12.40 -5.99 -2.36
CA GLU A 80 -12.86 -4.98 -3.32
C GLU A 80 -11.89 -3.79 -3.41
N ILE A 81 -11.39 -3.30 -2.27
CA ILE A 81 -10.40 -2.22 -2.22
C ILE A 81 -9.08 -2.63 -2.85
N LYS A 82 -8.55 -3.82 -2.55
CA LYS A 82 -7.31 -4.28 -3.17
C LYS A 82 -7.47 -4.42 -4.69
N LYS A 83 -8.60 -4.96 -5.15
CA LYS A 83 -8.90 -5.07 -6.58
C LYS A 83 -9.01 -3.71 -7.29
N GLU A 84 -9.64 -2.72 -6.66
CA GLU A 84 -9.74 -1.37 -7.23
C GLU A 84 -8.40 -0.65 -7.22
N MET A 85 -7.76 -0.57 -6.06
CA MET A 85 -6.58 0.26 -5.84
C MET A 85 -5.31 -0.35 -6.41
N ILE A 86 -5.08 -1.65 -6.21
CA ILE A 86 -3.88 -2.33 -6.70
C ILE A 86 -4.07 -2.71 -8.16
N ASP A 87 -5.04 -3.56 -8.48
CA ASP A 87 -5.12 -4.17 -9.81
C ASP A 87 -5.61 -3.16 -10.86
N LYS A 88 -6.75 -2.50 -10.61
CA LYS A 88 -7.40 -1.63 -11.61
C LYS A 88 -6.82 -0.23 -11.69
N TYR A 89 -6.16 0.25 -10.63
CA TYR A 89 -5.55 1.57 -10.61
C TYR A 89 -4.03 1.50 -10.75
N ILE A 90 -3.29 1.06 -9.73
CA ILE A 90 -1.81 1.09 -9.76
C ILE A 90 -1.24 0.22 -10.88
N LEU A 91 -1.56 -1.07 -10.90
CA LEU A 91 -0.99 -2.02 -11.86
C LEU A 91 -1.45 -1.73 -13.30
N LYS A 92 -2.72 -1.34 -13.48
CA LYS A 92 -3.23 -0.93 -14.79
C LYS A 92 -2.54 0.34 -15.29
N LYS A 93 -2.41 1.38 -14.47
CA LYS A 93 -1.73 2.62 -14.87
C LYS A 93 -0.25 2.37 -15.16
N LEU A 94 0.39 1.52 -14.37
CA LEU A 94 1.77 1.12 -14.61
C LEU A 94 1.91 0.34 -15.92
N SER A 95 0.94 -0.51 -16.30
CA SER A 95 1.00 -1.24 -17.56
C SER A 95 0.84 -0.33 -18.79
N GLU A 96 0.02 0.73 -18.68
CA GLU A 96 -0.18 1.78 -19.68
C GLU A 96 1.09 2.63 -19.94
N GLU A 97 2.00 2.72 -18.96
CA GLU A 97 3.23 3.51 -19.04
C GLU A 97 4.44 2.66 -19.47
N PRO A 98 5.10 2.94 -20.61
CA PRO A 98 6.20 2.11 -21.10
C PRO A 98 7.51 2.32 -20.34
N ILE A 99 7.71 3.50 -19.73
CA ILE A 99 8.99 3.91 -19.15
C ILE A 99 8.79 4.44 -17.72
N LEU A 100 9.41 3.77 -16.74
CA LEU A 100 9.24 4.07 -15.31
C LEU A 100 9.64 5.51 -14.95
N ARG A 101 10.79 6.01 -15.41
CA ARG A 101 11.24 7.38 -15.06
C ARG A 101 10.37 8.50 -15.63
N LEU A 102 9.49 8.21 -16.60
CA LEU A 102 8.60 9.21 -17.22
C LEU A 102 7.26 9.32 -16.51
N ILE A 103 6.96 8.38 -15.61
CA ILE A 103 5.74 8.45 -14.78
C ILE A 103 5.79 9.73 -13.95
N LYS A 104 4.70 10.51 -14.01
CA LYS A 104 4.60 11.76 -13.23
C LYS A 104 4.81 11.47 -11.74
N LYS A 105 5.58 12.32 -11.07
CA LYS A 105 5.91 12.17 -9.65
C LYS A 105 4.66 12.09 -8.77
N ASP A 106 3.61 12.85 -9.11
CA ASP A 106 2.34 12.85 -8.38
C ASP A 106 1.66 11.47 -8.40
N TYR A 107 1.78 10.70 -9.50
CA TYR A 107 1.28 9.33 -9.55
C TYR A 107 2.10 8.41 -8.64
N LEU A 108 3.44 8.48 -8.69
CA LEU A 108 4.29 7.67 -7.81
C LEU A 108 4.02 7.96 -6.33
N ILE A 109 3.81 9.23 -5.97
CA ILE A 109 3.46 9.65 -4.61
C ILE A 109 2.07 9.12 -4.24
N SER A 110 1.07 9.29 -5.11
CA SER A 110 -0.29 8.77 -4.90
C SER A 110 -0.31 7.25 -4.70
N TRP A 111 0.42 6.51 -5.55
CA TRP A 111 0.53 5.05 -5.44
C TRP A 111 1.22 4.62 -4.17
N ALA A 112 2.27 5.34 -3.75
CA ALA A 112 2.96 5.07 -2.49
C ALA A 112 2.02 5.27 -1.30
N GLN A 113 1.24 6.34 -1.28
CA GLN A 113 0.25 6.60 -0.23
C GLN A 113 -0.80 5.49 -0.14
N ILE A 114 -1.42 5.17 -1.27
CA ILE A 114 -2.47 4.15 -1.38
C ILE A 114 -1.94 2.78 -0.96
N LEU A 115 -0.80 2.37 -1.51
CA LEU A 115 -0.17 1.10 -1.14
C LEU A 115 0.13 1.07 0.37
N SER A 116 0.74 2.12 0.91
CA SER A 116 1.08 2.18 2.34
C SER A 116 -0.15 2.11 3.25
N LEU A 117 -1.25 2.77 2.91
CA LEU A 117 -2.50 2.65 3.67
C LEU A 117 -3.05 1.22 3.66
N ILE A 118 -2.99 0.54 2.51
CA ILE A 118 -3.40 -0.88 2.40
C ILE A 118 -2.50 -1.77 3.26
N LEU A 119 -1.19 -1.55 3.21
CA LEU A 119 -0.22 -2.34 4.01
C LEU A 119 -0.41 -2.11 5.52
N VAL A 120 -0.69 -0.88 5.96
CA VAL A 120 -1.04 -0.58 7.36
C VAL A 120 -2.34 -1.28 7.75
N ALA A 121 -3.36 -1.23 6.88
CA ALA A 121 -4.66 -1.85 7.12
C ALA A 121 -4.61 -3.39 7.14
N ASP A 122 -3.63 -3.98 6.47
CA ASP A 122 -3.29 -5.41 6.51
C ASP A 122 -2.30 -5.76 7.64
N GLU A 123 -1.96 -4.79 8.50
CA GLU A 123 -1.06 -4.95 9.65
C GLU A 123 0.36 -5.42 9.27
N LEU A 124 0.84 -5.05 8.08
CA LEU A 124 2.22 -5.32 7.70
C LEU A 124 3.17 -4.49 8.56
N LYS A 125 4.20 -5.12 9.13
CA LYS A 125 5.14 -4.41 9.99
C LYS A 125 6.10 -3.56 9.19
N THR A 126 6.42 -2.37 9.71
CA THR A 126 7.41 -1.46 9.12
C THR A 126 8.79 -2.12 9.05
N SER A 127 9.13 -3.02 9.99
CA SER A 127 10.35 -3.84 9.92
C SER A 127 10.41 -4.75 8.69
N GLN A 128 9.28 -5.29 8.22
CA GLN A 128 9.23 -6.14 7.02
C GLN A 128 9.47 -5.32 5.75
N ILE A 129 8.88 -4.13 5.64
CA ILE A 129 9.10 -3.23 4.49
C ILE A 129 10.53 -2.68 4.51
N ARG A 130 11.07 -2.31 5.69
CA ARG A 130 12.46 -1.88 5.83
C ARG A 130 13.46 -2.97 5.47
N LYS A 131 13.19 -4.23 5.80
CA LYS A 131 14.04 -5.35 5.37
C LYS A 131 14.14 -5.42 3.84
N PHE A 132 13.03 -5.21 3.14
CA PHE A 132 13.05 -5.12 1.67
C PHE A 132 13.85 -3.90 1.18
N LEU A 133 13.64 -2.72 1.77
CA LEU A 133 14.41 -1.52 1.45
C LEU A 133 15.92 -1.73 1.68
N SER A 134 16.34 -2.44 2.73
CA SER A 134 17.75 -2.78 2.94
C SER A 134 18.32 -3.63 1.80
N GLY A 135 17.53 -4.57 1.26
CA GLY A 135 17.90 -5.32 0.05
C GLY A 135 18.07 -4.42 -1.17
N VAL A 136 17.11 -3.50 -1.39
CA VAL A 136 17.17 -2.49 -2.45
C VAL A 136 18.43 -1.62 -2.32
N ARG A 137 18.75 -1.15 -1.11
CA ARG A 137 19.98 -0.37 -0.83
C ARG A 137 21.24 -1.17 -1.12
N GLY A 138 21.25 -2.47 -0.80
CA GLY A 138 22.36 -3.34 -1.13
C GLY A 138 22.63 -3.41 -2.64
N VAL A 139 21.57 -3.48 -3.45
CA VAL A 139 21.68 -3.41 -4.92
C VAL A 139 22.17 -2.03 -5.36
N GLU A 140 21.62 -0.97 -4.79
CA GLU A 140 21.98 0.42 -5.11
C GLU A 140 23.46 0.71 -4.85
N VAL A 141 24.03 0.22 -3.74
CA VAL A 141 25.46 0.37 -3.45
C VAL A 141 26.33 -0.33 -4.50
N ARG A 142 25.94 -1.53 -4.96
CA ARG A 142 26.70 -2.25 -5.99
C ARG A 142 26.64 -1.51 -7.33
N VAL A 143 25.43 -1.17 -7.77
CA VAL A 143 25.18 -0.48 -9.03
C VAL A 143 25.88 0.88 -9.09
N ASN A 144 25.91 1.65 -8.00
CA ASN A 144 26.57 2.96 -7.96
C ASN A 144 28.10 2.89 -7.97
N ARG A 145 28.72 1.72 -7.75
CA ARG A 145 30.18 1.54 -7.88
C ARG A 145 30.62 1.32 -9.33
N GLU A 146 29.69 0.95 -10.20
CA GLU A 146 29.96 0.68 -11.60
C GLU A 146 29.69 1.92 -12.47
N LYS A 147 30.21 1.91 -13.70
CA LYS A 147 29.86 2.93 -14.68
C LYS A 147 28.38 2.77 -15.08
N PRO A 148 27.62 3.87 -15.30
CA PRO A 148 26.21 3.80 -15.70
C PRO A 148 25.92 2.87 -16.89
N GLU A 149 26.87 2.75 -17.82
CA GLU A 149 26.81 1.90 -18.99
C GLU A 149 26.74 0.40 -18.66
N ASN A 150 27.28 0.01 -17.50
CA ASN A 150 27.34 -1.37 -17.04
C ASN A 150 26.07 -1.81 -16.28
N PHE A 151 25.15 -0.89 -16.00
CA PHE A 151 23.91 -1.24 -15.32
C PHE A 151 23.20 -2.40 -16.02
N SER A 152 22.76 -3.38 -15.24
CA SER A 152 21.94 -4.50 -15.68
C SER A 152 20.79 -4.71 -14.71
N ARG A 153 19.58 -4.83 -15.25
CA ARG A 153 18.37 -5.12 -14.46
C ARG A 153 18.45 -6.45 -13.73
N GLN A 154 19.30 -7.38 -14.17
CA GLN A 154 19.50 -8.67 -13.52
C GLN A 154 19.88 -8.52 -12.03
N GLU A 155 20.64 -7.48 -11.68
CA GLU A 155 20.98 -7.14 -10.29
C GLU A 155 19.74 -6.81 -9.43
N VAL A 156 18.68 -6.31 -10.07
CA VAL A 156 17.43 -5.86 -9.43
C VAL A 156 16.39 -6.97 -9.39
N VAL A 157 16.32 -7.83 -10.42
CA VAL A 157 15.32 -8.93 -10.51
C VAL A 157 15.39 -9.87 -9.32
N PHE A 158 16.57 -10.08 -8.73
CA PHE A 158 16.75 -10.91 -7.55
C PHE A 158 15.94 -10.43 -6.33
N LEU A 159 15.61 -9.14 -6.25
CA LEU A 159 14.75 -8.59 -5.21
C LEU A 159 13.35 -9.21 -5.20
N LYS A 160 12.85 -9.71 -6.34
CA LYS A 160 11.57 -10.41 -6.44
C LYS A 160 11.58 -11.72 -5.64
N VAL A 161 12.71 -12.42 -5.57
CA VAL A 161 12.86 -13.65 -4.78
C VAL A 161 12.68 -13.35 -3.29
N HIS A 162 13.25 -12.24 -2.82
CA HIS A 162 13.07 -11.80 -1.44
C HIS A 162 11.60 -11.47 -1.11
N LEU A 163 10.87 -10.85 -2.04
CA LEU A 163 9.45 -10.57 -1.87
C LEU A 163 8.60 -11.85 -1.87
N ALA A 164 8.88 -12.80 -2.77
CA ALA A 164 8.19 -14.09 -2.81
C ALA A 164 8.38 -14.88 -1.50
N TYR A 165 9.61 -14.91 -0.97
CA TYR A 165 9.89 -15.53 0.31
C TYR A 165 9.22 -14.79 1.47
N ALA A 166 9.21 -13.45 1.47
CA ALA A 166 8.51 -12.68 2.50
C ALA A 166 7.00 -12.94 2.47
N LYS A 167 6.40 -13.04 1.27
CA LYS A 167 4.98 -13.36 1.06
C LYS A 167 4.64 -14.76 1.55
N SER A 168 5.48 -15.77 1.31
CA SER A 168 5.20 -17.13 1.80
C SER A 168 5.19 -17.22 3.33
N ARG A 169 5.85 -16.29 4.02
CA ARG A 169 5.86 -16.18 5.48
C ARG A 169 4.75 -15.28 6.04
N ASN A 170 4.29 -14.31 5.26
CA ASN A 170 3.23 -13.36 5.64
C ASN A 170 2.46 -12.90 4.41
N ASP A 171 1.18 -13.31 4.29
CA ASP A 171 0.34 -12.94 3.16
C ASP A 171 0.06 -11.43 3.06
N ALA A 172 0.20 -10.66 4.16
CA ALA A 172 0.10 -9.20 4.13
C ALA A 172 1.19 -8.52 3.25
N VAL A 173 2.25 -9.25 2.88
CA VAL A 173 3.27 -8.78 1.94
C VAL A 173 2.76 -8.79 0.50
N LYS A 174 1.69 -9.52 0.17
CA LYS A 174 1.24 -9.71 -1.22
C LYS A 174 1.04 -8.39 -1.98
N PRO A 175 0.32 -7.36 -1.47
CA PRO A 175 0.17 -6.10 -2.20
C PRO A 175 1.51 -5.40 -2.48
N LEU A 176 2.44 -5.44 -1.52
CA LEU A 176 3.80 -4.91 -1.72
C LEU A 176 4.53 -5.70 -2.81
N MET A 177 4.49 -7.03 -2.76
CA MET A 177 5.13 -7.89 -3.75
C MET A 177 4.60 -7.63 -5.17
N ASP A 178 3.28 -7.57 -5.34
CA ASP A 178 2.64 -7.40 -6.65
C ASP A 178 3.08 -6.06 -7.28
N VAL A 179 2.99 -4.97 -6.53
CA VAL A 179 3.38 -3.63 -7.02
C VAL A 179 4.89 -3.55 -7.28
N MET A 180 5.73 -4.00 -6.34
CA MET A 180 7.18 -3.90 -6.49
C MET A 180 7.70 -4.76 -7.65
N THR A 181 7.12 -5.95 -7.84
CA THR A 181 7.44 -6.83 -8.98
C THR A 181 7.14 -6.13 -10.30
N ALA A 182 5.96 -5.52 -10.43
CA ALA A 182 5.56 -4.82 -11.63
C ALA A 182 6.41 -3.58 -11.91
N VAL A 183 6.82 -2.84 -10.86
CA VAL A 183 7.72 -1.68 -11.02
C VAL A 183 9.11 -2.13 -11.46
N ILE A 184 9.63 -3.23 -10.90
CA ILE A 184 10.92 -3.82 -11.34
C ILE A 184 10.86 -4.23 -12.83
N ASP A 185 9.73 -4.76 -13.30
CA ASP A 185 9.56 -5.14 -14.72
C ASP A 185 9.60 -3.95 -15.68
N LYS A 186 9.37 -2.73 -15.19
CA LYS A 186 9.44 -1.49 -15.98
C LYS A 186 10.84 -0.87 -16.03
N ILE A 187 11.80 -1.41 -15.29
CA ILE A 187 13.19 -0.99 -15.40
C ILE A 187 13.74 -1.47 -16.74
N GLN A 188 14.43 -0.61 -17.47
CA GLN A 188 15.13 -1.01 -18.69
C GLN A 188 16.26 -2.00 -18.42
N GLU A 189 16.46 -2.93 -19.36
CA GLU A 189 17.34 -4.08 -19.14
C GLU A 189 18.80 -3.69 -18.89
N LYS A 190 19.33 -2.67 -19.58
CA LYS A 190 20.75 -2.27 -19.49
C LYS A 190 20.98 -0.76 -19.60
N GLY A 191 22.15 -0.34 -19.16
CA GLY A 191 22.73 0.97 -19.44
C GLY A 191 22.13 2.15 -18.64
N PRO A 192 22.48 3.39 -19.02
CA PRO A 192 22.20 4.58 -18.20
C PRO A 192 20.71 4.85 -17.98
N GLU A 193 19.86 4.50 -18.94
CA GLU A 193 18.41 4.68 -18.81
C GLU A 193 17.81 3.67 -17.82
N GLY A 194 18.29 2.41 -17.83
CA GLY A 194 17.94 1.42 -16.80
C GLY A 194 18.36 1.86 -15.40
N LEU A 195 19.54 2.48 -15.27
CA LEU A 195 20.00 3.06 -14.00
C LEU A 195 19.05 4.18 -13.51
N LYS A 196 18.56 5.04 -14.42
CA LYS A 196 17.59 6.09 -14.07
C LYS A 196 16.24 5.52 -13.64
N ASP A 197 15.78 4.46 -14.32
CA ASP A 197 14.55 3.74 -13.93
C ASP A 197 14.74 3.09 -12.55
N PHE A 198 15.89 2.45 -12.29
CA PHE A 198 16.21 1.89 -10.98
C PHE A 198 16.25 2.94 -9.87
N LYS A 199 16.84 4.12 -10.10
CA LYS A 199 16.80 5.23 -9.13
C LYS A 199 15.36 5.69 -8.85
N THR A 200 14.49 5.67 -9.86
CA THR A 200 13.05 5.95 -9.66
C THR A 200 12.40 4.89 -8.78
N PHE A 201 12.71 3.61 -9.01
CA PHE A 201 12.26 2.51 -8.16
C PHE A 201 12.73 2.65 -6.71
N VAL A 202 14.01 2.96 -6.46
CA VAL A 202 14.54 3.18 -5.09
C VAL A 202 13.72 4.26 -4.37
N ARG A 203 13.50 5.41 -5.01
CA ARG A 203 12.72 6.52 -4.45
C ARG A 203 11.27 6.16 -4.18
N PHE A 204 10.68 5.32 -5.02
CA PHE A 204 9.33 4.81 -4.81
C PHE A 204 9.26 3.90 -3.57
N VAL A 205 10.23 3.00 -3.38
CA VAL A 205 10.31 2.14 -2.19
C VAL A 205 10.50 2.98 -0.91
N GLU A 206 11.35 4.00 -0.96
CA GLU A 206 11.53 4.96 0.14
C GLU A 206 10.21 5.67 0.50
N ALA A 207 9.46 6.14 -0.51
CA ALA A 207 8.18 6.81 -0.32
C ALA A 207 7.16 5.86 0.34
N VAL A 208 7.11 4.59 -0.07
CA VAL A 208 6.24 3.58 0.56
C VAL A 208 6.60 3.40 2.04
N VAL A 209 7.88 3.29 2.39
CA VAL A 209 8.32 3.19 3.80
C VAL A 209 7.95 4.44 4.60
N ALA A 210 8.18 5.62 4.02
CA ALA A 210 7.87 6.90 4.66
C ALA A 210 6.36 7.05 4.93
N TYR A 211 5.53 6.80 3.92
CA TYR A 211 4.08 6.88 4.07
C TYR A 211 3.52 5.79 4.97
N HIS A 212 4.10 4.58 4.96
CA HIS A 212 3.70 3.53 5.89
C HIS A 212 3.89 3.97 7.34
N ARG A 213 5.04 4.61 7.64
CA ARG A 213 5.30 5.17 8.96
C ARG A 213 4.39 6.35 9.28
N PHE A 214 4.21 7.25 8.32
CA PHE A 214 3.32 8.41 8.44
C PHE A 214 1.89 8.01 8.82
N TYR A 215 1.35 6.96 8.19
CA TYR A 215 0.02 6.44 8.50
C TYR A 215 -0.02 5.54 9.74
N GLY A 216 1.01 5.53 10.58
CA GLY A 216 1.00 4.82 11.87
C GLY A 216 1.24 3.32 11.78
N GLY A 217 1.95 2.86 10.75
CA GLY A 217 2.37 1.47 10.64
C GLY A 217 3.19 1.00 11.84
N ALA A 218 2.84 -0.18 12.36
CA ALA A 218 3.49 -0.78 13.52
C ALA A 218 4.95 -1.18 13.23
N GLU A 219 5.76 -1.33 14.28
CA GLU A 219 7.15 -1.79 14.20
C GLU A 219 7.27 -3.32 13.98
#